data_AF-A0A5K0WE17-F1
#
_entry.id   AF-A0A5K0WE17-F1
#
_cell.length_a   1.000
_cell.length_b   1.000
_cell.length_c   1.000
_cell.angle_alpha   90.00
_cell.angle_beta   90.00
_cell.angle_gamma   90.00
#
_symmetry.space_group_name_H-M   'P 1'
#
loop_
_entity.id
_entity.type
_entity.pdbx_description
1 polymer ?
#
loop_
_entity_poly.entity_id
_entity_poly.type
_entity_poly.pdbx_seq_one_letter_code
_entity_poly.pdbx_strand_id
1 'polypeptide(L)' 'IWIYGNSFESFLVAVVNPNKQSLEHWAEENGESGDFTVLCANPKAKEYMLGELNKIGKEKK' A
#
# COMPACT_ATOMS: atom_id res chain seq x y z
N ILE A 1 -7.65 2.66 -5.53
CA ILE A 1 -6.36 3.34 -5.77
C ILE A 1 -6.58 4.46 -6.76
N TRP A 2 -5.98 5.63 -6.55
CA TRP A 2 -5.95 6.71 -7.52
C TRP A 2 -4.50 6.97 -7.93
N ILE A 3 -4.24 7.11 -9.23
CA ILE A 3 -2.89 7.27 -9.78
C ILE A 3 -2.85 8.56 -10.60
N TYR A 4 -1.81 9.35 -10.37
CA TYR A 4 -1.46 10.52 -11.16
C TYR A 4 -0.13 10.30 -11.85
N GLY A 5 -0.09 10.64 -13.14
CA GLY A 5 1.11 10.69 -13.95
C GLY A 5 1.10 11.94 -14.81
N ASN A 6 2.29 12.50 -15.03
CA ASN A 6 2.53 13.65 -15.87
C ASN A 6 3.65 13.31 -16.86
N SER A 7 3.51 13.65 -18.14
CA SER A 7 4.53 13.35 -19.16
C SER A 7 5.87 14.07 -18.93
N PHE A 8 5.88 15.13 -18.11
CA PHE A 8 7.10 15.83 -17.72
C PHE A 8 7.81 15.21 -16.51
N GLU A 9 7.19 14.27 -15.79
CA GLU A 9 7.75 13.62 -14.60
C GLU A 9 8.00 12.14 -14.89
N SER A 10 9.20 11.64 -14.56
CA SER A 10 9.56 10.22 -14.76
C SER A 10 9.07 9.29 -13.65
N PHE A 11 8.06 9.73 -12.88
CA PHE A 11 7.46 8.96 -11.79
C PHE A 11 5.94 9.12 -11.74
N LEU A 12 5.28 8.16 -11.08
CA LEU A 12 3.86 8.19 -10.79
C LEU A 12 3.63 8.46 -9.31
N VAL A 13 2.56 9.17 -9.00
CA VAL A 13 2.09 9.37 -7.62
C VAL A 13 0.79 8.59 -7.44
N ALA A 14 0.69 7.88 -6.31
CA ALA A 14 -0.49 7.08 -5.99
C ALA A 14 -1.07 7.48 -4.64
N VAL A 15 -2.40 7.56 -4.57
CA VAL A 15 -3.14 7.62 -3.30
C VAL A 15 -3.84 6.28 -3.11
N VAL A 16 -3.51 5.61 -2.00
CA VAL A 16 -4.05 4.31 -1.62
C VAL A 16 -4.91 4.49 -0.38
N ASN A 17 -6.15 4.01 -0.42
CA ASN A 17 -7.02 3.88 0.74
C ASN A 17 -7.17 2.39 1.05
N PRO A 18 -6.39 1.84 2.01
CA PRO A 18 -6.44 0.43 2.33
C PRO A 18 -7.77 0.05 2.98
N ASN A 19 -8.24 -1.19 2.75
CA ASN A 19 -9.37 -1.71 3.49
C ASN A 19 -8.95 -1.94 4.95
N LYS A 20 -9.72 -1.41 5.90
CA LYS A 20 -9.41 -1.47 7.33
C LYS A 20 -9.23 -2.89 7.83
N GLN A 21 -10.20 -3.77 7.58
CA GLN A 21 -10.17 -5.15 8.07
C GLN A 21 -8.98 -5.93 7.48
N SER A 22 -8.70 -5.75 6.18
CA SER A 22 -7.57 -6.41 5.54
C SER A 22 -6.22 -5.92 6.10
N LEU A 23 -6.11 -4.63 6.41
CA LEU A 23 -4.87 -4.06 6.98
C LEU A 23 -4.65 -4.49 8.42
N GLU A 24 -5.71 -4.52 9.23
CA GLU A 24 -5.66 -5.01 10.61
C GLU A 24 -5.30 -6.49 10.65
N HIS A 25 -5.89 -7.31 9.78
CA HIS A 25 -5.53 -8.73 9.67
C HIS A 25 -4.07 -8.95 9.25
N TRP A 26 -3.60 -8.21 8.24
CA TRP A 26 -2.19 -8.24 7.86
C TRP A 26 -1.28 -7.86 9.03
N ALA A 27 -1.67 -6.87 9.84
CA ALA A 27 -0.88 -6.44 10.99
C ALA A 27 -0.77 -7.55 12.03
N GLU A 28 -1.88 -8.23 12.36
CA GLU A 28 -1.88 -9.39 13.26
C GLU A 28 -0.95 -10.50 12.78
N GLU A 29 -1.01 -10.86 11.50
CA GLU A 29 -0.17 -11.90 10.89
C GLU A 29 1.32 -11.55 10.90
N ASN A 30 1.65 -10.25 10.88
CA ASN A 30 3.03 -9.75 10.81
C ASN A 30 3.55 -9.22 12.15
N GLY A 31 2.78 -9.38 13.24
CA GLY A 31 3.17 -8.93 14.59
C GLY A 31 3.20 -7.41 14.74
N GLU A 32 2.50 -6.67 13.89
CA GLU A 32 2.34 -5.23 13.98
C GLU A 32 1.10 -4.89 14.82
N SER A 33 1.17 -3.83 15.62
CA SER A 33 0.09 -3.42 16.52
C SER A 33 -0.26 -1.95 16.33
N GLY A 34 -1.54 -1.61 16.45
CA GLY A 34 -2.03 -0.24 16.36
C GLY A 34 -3.43 -0.20 15.77
N ASP A 35 -4.10 0.94 15.92
CA ASP A 35 -5.35 1.17 15.21
C ASP A 35 -5.09 1.41 13.71
N PHE A 36 -6.17 1.45 12.92
CA PHE A 36 -6.09 1.69 11.48
C PHE A 36 -5.26 2.93 11.10
N THR A 37 -5.33 4.01 11.87
CA THR A 37 -4.59 5.24 11.58
C THR A 37 -3.09 5.05 11.82
N VAL A 38 -2.72 4.38 12.91
CA VAL A 38 -1.33 4.00 13.21
C VAL A 38 -0.79 3.05 12.13
N LEU A 39 -1.57 2.06 11.72
CA LEU A 39 -1.18 1.11 10.67
C LEU A 39 -1.03 1.80 9.31
N CYS A 40 -1.87 2.78 8.97
CA CYS A 40 -1.71 3.57 7.74
C CYS A 40 -0.40 4.38 7.71
N ALA A 41 0.12 4.77 8.87
CA ALA A 41 1.39 5.47 9.00
C ALA A 41 2.60 4.53 9.13
N ASN A 42 2.38 3.21 9.25
CA ASN A 42 3.44 2.23 9.45
C ASN A 42 4.29 2.04 8.18
N PRO A 43 5.62 2.25 8.24
CA PRO A 43 6.50 2.05 7.09
C PRO A 43 6.45 0.64 6.49
N LYS A 44 6.31 -0.41 7.32
CA LYS A 44 6.22 -1.80 6.86
C LYS A 44 4.92 -2.06 6.10
N ALA A 45 3.81 -1.45 6.56
CA ALA A 45 2.52 -1.54 5.86
C ALA A 45 2.61 -0.89 4.48
N LYS A 46 3.29 0.27 4.38
CA LYS A 46 3.56 0.95 3.10
C LYS A 46 4.39 0.08 2.17
N GLU A 47 5.47 -0.53 2.66
CA GLU A 47 6.33 -1.42 1.86
C GLU A 47 5.57 -2.65 1.37
N TYR A 48 4.78 -3.28 2.24
CA TYR A 48 3.92 -4.41 1.88
C TYR A 48 2.94 -4.05 0.75
N MET A 49 2.17 -2.97 0.91
CA MET A 49 1.21 -2.54 -0.10
C MET A 49 1.89 -2.22 -1.44
N LEU A 50 3.03 -1.52 -1.41
CA LEU A 50 3.78 -1.20 -2.62
C LEU A 50 4.33 -2.46 -3.30
N GLY A 51 4.78 -3.44 -2.52
CA GLY A 51 5.22 -4.76 -2.99
C GLY A 51 4.10 -5.51 -3.72
N GLU A 52 2.93 -5.60 -3.11
CA GLU A 52 1.76 -6.27 -3.69
C GLU A 52 1.28 -5.56 -4.97
N LEU A 53 1.23 -4.22 -4.97
CA LEU A 53 0.88 -3.45 -6.17
C LEU A 53 1.88 -3.69 -7.32
N ASN A 54 3.18 -3.74 -7.02
CA ASN A 54 4.21 -4.04 -8.00
C ASN A 54 4.13 -5.47 -8.54
N LYS A 55 3.85 -6.44 -7.67
CA LYS A 55 3.69 -7.85 -8.05
C LYS A 55 2.50 -8.00 -9.00
N ILE A 56 1.33 -7.51 -8.62
CA ILE A 56 0.11 -7.56 -9.45
C ILE A 56 0.33 -6.84 -10.79
N GLY A 57 0.99 -5.67 -10.78
CA GLY A 57 1.29 -4.91 -11.99
C GLY A 57 2.23 -5.63 -12.97
N LYS A 58 3.13 -6.49 -12.46
CA LYS A 58 4.04 -7.32 -13.27
C LYS A 58 3.39 -8.62 -13.75
N GLU A 59 2.55 -9.24 -12.94
CA GLU A 59 1.87 -10.50 -13.28
C GLU A 59 0.86 -10.34 -14.42
N LYS A 60 0.29 -9.13 -14.59
CA LYS A 60 -0.70 -8.83 -15.64
C LYS A 60 -0.08 -8.24 -16.92
N LYS A 61 1.20 -8.49 -17.16
CA LYS A 61 1.94 -8.05 -18.35
C LYS A 61 2.08 -9.21 -19.34
#